data_AF-A0A1C6J8M8-F1
#
_entry.id   AF-A0A1C6J8M8-F1
#
_cell.length_a   1.000
_cell.length_b   1.000
_cell.length_c   1.000
_cell.angle_alpha   90.00
_cell.angle_beta   90.00
_cell.angle_gamma   90.00
#
_symmetry.space_group_name_H-M   'P 1'
#
loop_
_entity.id
_entity.type
_entity.pdbx_description
1 polymer ?
#
loop_
_entity_poly.entity_id
_entity_poly.type
_entity_poly.pdbx_seq_one_letter_code
_entity_poly.pdbx_strand_id
1 'polypeptide(L)'
;MDYMVLSEYKNLLERKLKLETELQSLVRGYISKKTIKGNTYCYLQNRADGKLTSQYLKNEDVGTVTEQIARRKQYEAELPKLKARLSELEQAAELLGKNISRQLMLLKLSTGMDSLTADQKKQSTSFASAMNAVEGISVSEQTAQDIAAWQNGSKPFLSIFEATLKRYGFSAEV
;
A
#
# COMPACT_ATOMS: atom_id res chain seq x y z
N MET A 1 24.00 11.84 -4.32
CA MET A 1 22.76 12.24 -5.01
C MET A 1 21.78 11.08 -4.98
N ASP A 2 22.23 9.88 -5.34
CA ASP A 2 21.43 8.64 -5.40
C ASP A 2 20.74 8.29 -4.07
N TYR A 3 21.47 8.34 -2.95
CA TYR A 3 20.89 8.08 -1.61
C TYR A 3 19.69 8.98 -1.29
N MET A 4 19.74 10.26 -1.69
CA MET A 4 18.66 11.21 -1.43
C MET A 4 17.40 10.86 -2.23
N VAL A 5 17.57 10.51 -3.51
CA VAL A 5 16.47 10.06 -4.38
C VAL A 5 15.83 8.78 -3.87
N LEU A 6 16.65 7.78 -3.49
CA LEU A 6 16.16 6.51 -2.93
C LEU A 6 15.37 6.73 -1.64
N SER A 7 15.87 7.59 -0.74
CA SER A 7 15.21 7.90 0.53
C SER A 7 13.88 8.64 0.33
N GLU A 8 13.84 9.63 -0.57
CA GLU A 8 12.61 10.35 -0.93
C GLU A 8 11.58 9.36 -1.48
N TYR A 9 11.99 8.54 -2.45
CA TYR A 9 11.13 7.58 -3.11
C TYR A 9 10.55 6.54 -2.13
N LYS A 10 11.40 5.99 -1.25
CA LYS A 10 10.95 5.08 -0.18
C LYS A 10 9.90 5.74 0.72
N ASN A 11 10.15 6.97 1.18
CA ASN A 11 9.22 7.70 2.03
C ASN A 11 7.88 7.97 1.33
N LEU A 12 7.91 8.29 0.03
CA LEU A 12 6.70 8.49 -0.77
C LEU A 12 5.90 7.20 -0.94
N LEU A 13 6.57 6.06 -1.15
CA LEU A 13 5.91 4.75 -1.22
C LEU A 13 5.25 4.37 0.11
N GLU A 14 5.95 4.55 1.23
CA GLU A 14 5.40 4.29 2.57
C GLU A 14 4.22 5.20 2.89
N ARG A 15 4.32 6.50 2.56
CA ARG A 15 3.22 7.46 2.72
C ARG A 15 2.02 7.07 1.87
N LYS A 16 2.23 6.71 0.60
CA LYS A 16 1.17 6.26 -0.31
C LYS A 16 0.47 5.02 0.26
N LEU A 17 1.23 4.01 0.67
CA LEU A 17 0.68 2.79 1.26
C LEU A 17 -0.17 3.10 2.49
N LYS A 18 0.35 3.91 3.42
CA LYS A 18 -0.38 4.33 4.62
C LYS A 18 -1.71 5.01 4.29
N LEU A 19 -1.71 5.94 3.34
CA LEU A 19 -2.94 6.61 2.90
C LEU A 19 -3.93 5.64 2.25
N GLU A 20 -3.45 4.74 1.39
CA GLU A 20 -4.30 3.73 0.74
C GLU A 20 -4.93 2.77 1.76
N THR A 21 -4.18 2.36 2.79
CA THR A 21 -4.69 1.54 3.90
C THR A 21 -5.70 2.31 4.76
N GLU A 22 -5.40 3.54 5.17
CA GLU A 22 -6.34 4.35 5.98
C GLU A 22 -7.63 4.67 5.19
N LEU A 23 -7.55 4.87 3.87
CA LEU A 23 -8.73 5.10 3.04
C LEU A 23 -9.70 3.91 2.98
N GLN A 24 -9.22 2.69 3.22
CA GLN A 24 -10.08 1.50 3.30
C GLN A 24 -10.97 1.51 4.55
N SER A 25 -10.52 2.11 5.65
CA SER A 25 -11.26 2.14 6.91
C SER A 25 -12.13 3.39 7.11
N LEU A 26 -11.82 4.50 6.41
CA LEU A 26 -12.63 5.72 6.50
C LEU A 26 -14.02 5.52 5.88
N VAL A 27 -15.03 6.24 6.38
CA VAL A 27 -16.38 6.27 5.76
C VAL A 27 -16.38 6.97 4.41
N ARG A 28 -17.30 6.59 3.52
CA ARG A 28 -17.55 7.26 2.23
C ARG A 28 -18.83 8.06 2.28
N GLY A 29 -18.86 9.21 1.61
CA GLY A 29 -20.07 9.99 1.39
C GLY A 29 -20.01 11.40 1.97
N TYR A 30 -21.19 11.93 2.30
CA TYR A 30 -21.37 13.24 2.91
C TYR A 30 -22.49 13.19 3.96
N ILE A 31 -22.51 14.16 4.87
CA ILE A 31 -23.58 14.30 5.85
C ILE A 31 -24.66 15.21 5.28
N SER A 32 -25.90 14.72 5.30
CA SER A 32 -27.10 15.45 4.93
C SER A 32 -27.95 15.72 6.17
N LYS A 33 -28.48 16.93 6.29
CA LYS A 33 -29.36 17.33 7.38
C LYS A 33 -30.80 17.37 6.89
N LYS A 34 -31.71 16.74 7.62
CA LYS A 34 -33.14 16.73 7.31
C LYS A 34 -33.94 17.21 8.50
N THR A 35 -34.84 18.16 8.28
CA THR A 35 -35.78 18.64 9.31
C THR A 35 -37.11 17.90 9.18
N ILE A 36 -37.51 17.17 10.22
CA ILE A 36 -38.76 16.41 10.27
C ILE A 36 -39.52 16.84 11.52
N LYS A 37 -40.74 17.38 11.34
CA LYS A 37 -41.60 17.89 12.43
C LYS A 37 -40.85 18.85 13.39
N GLY A 38 -40.00 19.72 12.84
CA GLY A 38 -39.21 20.70 13.61
C GLY A 38 -37.86 20.18 14.13
N ASN A 39 -37.62 18.86 14.14
CA ASN A 39 -36.37 18.27 14.61
C ASN A 39 -35.38 18.07 13.46
N THR A 40 -34.11 18.43 13.65
CA THR A 40 -33.04 18.23 12.66
C THR A 40 -32.31 16.93 12.93
N TYR A 41 -32.22 16.09 11.90
CA TYR A 41 -31.56 14.79 11.93
C TYR A 41 -30.43 14.75 10.91
N CYS A 42 -29.30 14.16 11.28
CA CYS A 42 -28.15 13.97 10.38
C CYS A 42 -28.17 12.57 9.77
N TYR A 43 -27.80 12.47 8.50
CA TYR A 43 -27.71 11.22 7.77
C TYR A 43 -26.39 11.14 7.00
N LEU A 44 -25.71 10.00 7.05
CA LEU A 44 -24.62 9.67 6.13
C LEU A 44 -25.23 9.21 4.81
N GLN A 45 -24.90 9.92 3.73
CA GLN A 45 -25.34 9.59 2.39
C GLN A 45 -24.17 9.20 1.51
N ASN A 46 -24.27 8.05 0.85
CA ASN A 46 -23.31 7.62 -0.15
C ASN A 46 -24.02 6.91 -1.32
N ARG A 47 -23.32 6.82 -2.45
CA ARG A 47 -23.77 6.00 -3.58
C ARG A 47 -23.05 4.66 -3.52
N ALA A 48 -23.81 3.58 -3.44
CA ALA A 48 -23.35 2.22 -3.63
C ALA A 48 -24.17 1.62 -4.78
N ASP A 49 -23.48 1.09 -5.79
CA ASP A 49 -24.10 0.41 -6.94
C ASP A 49 -25.22 1.22 -7.64
N GLY A 50 -24.98 2.52 -7.82
CA GLY A 50 -25.91 3.44 -8.47
C GLY A 50 -27.10 3.89 -7.61
N LYS A 51 -27.28 3.32 -6.40
CA LYS A 51 -28.34 3.70 -5.47
C LYS A 51 -27.81 4.62 -4.37
N LEU A 52 -28.59 5.65 -4.04
CA LEU A 52 -28.31 6.51 -2.89
C LEU A 52 -28.75 5.78 -1.61
N THR A 53 -27.79 5.47 -0.74
CA THR A 53 -28.10 5.01 0.62
C THR A 53 -28.15 6.20 1.56
N SER A 54 -28.95 6.11 2.63
CA SER A 54 -29.05 7.15 3.65
C SER A 54 -29.17 6.50 5.01
N GLN A 55 -28.10 6.58 5.79
CA GLN A 55 -28.03 6.00 7.14
C GLN A 55 -28.16 7.11 8.17
N TYR A 56 -29.07 6.96 9.14
CA TYR A 56 -29.22 7.91 10.23
C TYR A 56 -27.96 7.93 11.11
N LEU A 57 -27.52 9.12 11.50
CA LEU A 57 -26.42 9.34 12.44
C LEU A 57 -26.97 9.88 13.76
N LYS A 58 -26.60 9.25 14.87
CA LYS A 58 -26.87 9.82 16.20
C LYS A 58 -26.02 11.07 16.39
N ASN A 59 -26.51 12.01 17.20
CA ASN A 59 -25.80 13.28 17.45
C ASN A 59 -24.36 13.08 17.96
N GLU A 60 -24.11 12.06 18.78
CA GLU A 60 -22.79 11.69 19.29
C GLU A 60 -21.81 11.26 18.18
N ASP A 61 -22.31 10.64 17.11
CA ASP A 61 -21.50 10.11 16.01
C ASP A 61 -21.20 11.16 14.92
N VAL A 62 -22.00 12.24 14.85
CA VAL A 62 -21.89 13.25 13.78
C VAL A 62 -20.49 13.87 13.73
N GLY A 63 -19.90 14.18 14.88
CA GLY A 63 -18.55 14.74 14.97
C GLY A 63 -17.51 13.80 14.35
N THR A 64 -17.45 12.57 14.85
CA THR A 64 -16.53 11.52 14.38
C THR A 64 -16.67 11.26 12.89
N VAL A 65 -17.89 11.13 12.38
CA VAL A 65 -18.15 10.90 10.95
C VAL A 65 -17.71 12.10 10.11
N THR A 66 -17.93 13.32 10.59
CA THR A 66 -17.49 14.55 9.90
C THR A 66 -15.97 14.56 9.74
N GLU A 67 -15.23 14.26 10.80
CA GLU A 67 -13.76 14.19 10.77
C GLU A 67 -13.25 13.11 9.82
N GLN A 68 -13.86 11.94 9.82
CA GLN A 68 -13.48 10.86 8.91
C GLN A 68 -13.71 11.24 7.43
N ILE A 69 -14.83 11.90 7.11
CA ILE A 69 -15.11 12.38 5.75
C ILE A 69 -14.08 13.46 5.34
N ALA A 70 -13.76 14.39 6.23
CA ALA A 70 -12.76 15.42 5.97
C ALA A 70 -11.37 14.81 5.70
N ARG A 71 -10.94 13.86 6.56
CA ARG A 71 -9.68 13.13 6.39
C ARG A 71 -9.65 12.33 5.10
N ARG A 72 -10.76 11.65 4.75
CA ARG A 72 -10.87 10.96 3.46
C ARG A 72 -10.63 11.91 2.29
N LYS A 73 -11.31 13.06 2.26
CA LYS A 73 -11.16 14.04 1.17
C LYS A 73 -9.73 14.54 1.07
N GLN A 74 -9.07 14.79 2.20
CA GLN A 74 -7.67 15.18 2.22
C GLN A 74 -6.78 14.09 1.59
N TYR A 75 -6.98 12.83 1.97
CA TYR A 75 -6.18 11.72 1.46
C TYR A 75 -6.44 11.43 -0.02
N GLU A 76 -7.70 11.51 -0.46
CA GLU A 76 -8.08 11.40 -1.87
C GLU A 76 -7.47 12.54 -2.73
N ALA A 77 -7.24 13.72 -2.15
CA ALA A 77 -6.56 14.83 -2.83
C ALA A 77 -5.01 14.72 -2.78
N GLU A 78 -4.45 14.10 -1.74
CA GLU A 78 -2.99 13.91 -1.59
C GLU A 78 -2.47 12.76 -2.47
N LEU A 79 -3.21 11.65 -2.57
CA LEU A 79 -2.78 10.46 -3.29
C LEU A 79 -2.38 10.70 -4.75
N PRO A 80 -3.13 11.46 -5.57
CA PRO A 80 -2.72 11.75 -6.95
C PRO A 80 -1.38 12.49 -7.02
N LYS A 81 -1.10 13.39 -6.06
CA LYS A 81 0.16 14.15 -6.00
C LYS A 81 1.33 13.23 -5.67
N LEU A 82 1.16 12.31 -4.72
CA LEU A 82 2.17 11.30 -4.40
C LEU A 82 2.44 10.38 -5.61
N LYS A 83 1.37 9.92 -6.29
CA LYS A 83 1.49 9.08 -7.49
C LYS A 83 2.22 9.80 -8.62
N ALA A 84 1.93 11.08 -8.83
CA ALA A 84 2.64 11.89 -9.81
C ALA A 84 4.13 12.02 -9.46
N ARG A 85 4.45 12.36 -8.20
CA ARG A 85 5.84 12.50 -7.76
C ARG A 85 6.64 11.20 -7.86
N LEU A 86 6.02 10.07 -7.49
CA LEU A 86 6.63 8.74 -7.68
C LEU A 86 6.94 8.49 -9.16
N SER A 87 6.01 8.81 -10.06
CA SER A 87 6.20 8.63 -11.51
C SER A 87 7.30 9.54 -12.07
N GLU A 88 7.40 10.78 -11.60
CA GLU A 88 8.51 11.68 -11.98
C GLU A 88 9.87 11.12 -11.58
N LEU A 89 9.99 10.59 -10.36
CA LEU A 89 11.23 9.98 -9.87
C LEU A 89 11.59 8.71 -10.65
N GLU A 90 10.60 7.89 -11.01
CA GLU A 90 10.79 6.71 -11.87
C GLU A 90 11.33 7.10 -13.26
N GLN A 91 10.72 8.10 -13.91
CA GLN A 91 11.17 8.61 -15.21
C GLN A 91 12.57 9.21 -15.13
N ALA A 92 12.86 9.99 -14.09
CA ALA A 92 14.20 10.54 -13.88
C ALA A 92 15.23 9.43 -13.67
N ALA A 93 14.90 8.38 -12.91
CA ALA A 93 15.80 7.26 -12.68
C ALA A 93 16.11 6.49 -13.97
N GLU A 94 15.16 6.33 -14.89
CA GLU A 94 15.39 5.73 -16.21
C GLU A 94 16.44 6.51 -17.02
N LEU A 95 16.45 7.84 -16.92
CA LEU A 95 17.42 8.70 -17.59
C LEU A 95 18.80 8.70 -16.90
N LEU A 96 18.82 8.62 -15.56
CA LEU A 96 20.05 8.63 -14.76
C LEU A 96 20.83 7.31 -14.85
N GLY A 97 20.13 6.18 -15.05
CA GLY A 97 20.77 4.91 -15.35
C GLY A 97 20.03 3.68 -14.82
N LYS A 98 20.44 2.51 -15.35
CA LYS A 98 19.79 1.22 -15.03
C LYS A 98 19.90 0.83 -13.55
N ASN A 99 20.97 1.24 -12.86
CA ASN A 99 21.20 0.90 -11.46
C ASN A 99 20.13 1.55 -10.56
N ILE A 100 20.00 2.89 -10.62
CA ILE A 100 19.01 3.62 -9.81
C ILE A 100 17.57 3.21 -10.17
N SER A 101 17.26 3.03 -11.46
CA SER A 101 15.95 2.53 -11.90
C SER A 101 15.61 1.17 -11.29
N ARG A 102 16.58 0.23 -11.28
CA ARG A 102 16.42 -1.08 -10.63
C ARG A 102 16.20 -0.94 -9.12
N GLN A 103 16.94 -0.09 -8.44
CA GLN A 103 16.78 0.14 -7.00
C GLN A 103 15.38 0.69 -6.66
N LEU A 104 14.86 1.66 -7.44
CA LEU A 104 13.48 2.14 -7.27
C LEU A 104 12.46 1.03 -7.51
N MET A 105 12.67 0.19 -8.53
CA MET A 105 11.80 -0.96 -8.79
C MET A 105 11.79 -1.94 -7.60
N LEU A 106 12.95 -2.26 -7.03
CA LEU A 106 13.04 -3.15 -5.86
C LEU A 106 12.31 -2.58 -4.63
N LEU A 107 12.48 -1.29 -4.36
CA LEU A 107 11.76 -0.60 -3.29
C LEU A 107 10.25 -0.64 -3.51
N LYS A 108 9.80 -0.39 -4.74
CA LYS A 108 8.38 -0.42 -5.13
C LYS A 108 7.74 -1.78 -4.90
N LEU A 109 8.44 -2.85 -5.28
CA LEU A 109 7.96 -4.23 -5.12
C LEU A 109 7.98 -4.70 -3.66
N SER A 110 8.88 -4.15 -2.85
CA SER A 110 9.06 -4.59 -1.45
C SER A 110 8.21 -3.80 -0.46
N THR A 111 7.72 -2.61 -0.82
CA THR A 111 6.99 -1.74 0.11
C THR A 111 5.69 -2.40 0.58
N GLY A 112 5.51 -2.46 1.90
CA GLY A 112 4.32 -3.03 2.55
C GLY A 112 4.40 -4.52 2.85
N MET A 113 5.39 -5.24 2.30
CA MET A 113 5.55 -6.67 2.54
C MET A 113 5.81 -6.99 4.02
N ASP A 114 6.54 -6.13 4.71
CA ASP A 114 6.81 -6.31 6.15
C ASP A 114 5.61 -6.00 7.04
N SER A 115 4.65 -5.23 6.55
CA SER A 115 3.42 -4.86 7.26
C SER A 115 2.29 -5.89 7.12
N LEU A 116 2.48 -6.93 6.31
CA LEU A 116 1.51 -8.01 6.15
C LEU A 116 1.31 -8.79 7.46
N THR A 117 0.08 -9.20 7.74
CA THR A 117 -0.22 -10.10 8.85
C THR A 117 0.41 -11.48 8.64
N ALA A 118 0.56 -12.27 9.70
CA ALA A 118 1.11 -13.62 9.61
C ALA A 118 0.33 -14.49 8.61
N ASP A 119 -1.00 -14.38 8.60
CA ASP A 119 -1.87 -15.10 7.66
C ASP A 119 -1.65 -14.64 6.22
N GLN A 120 -1.52 -13.33 5.99
CA GLN A 120 -1.21 -12.79 4.66
C GLN A 120 0.15 -13.28 4.18
N LYS A 121 1.19 -13.24 5.02
CA LYS A 121 2.53 -13.75 4.67
C LYS A 121 2.50 -15.23 4.32
N LYS A 122 1.75 -16.03 5.09
CA LYS A 122 1.54 -17.46 4.83
C LYS A 122 0.84 -17.69 3.49
N GLN A 123 -0.24 -16.97 3.22
CA GLN A 123 -0.97 -17.05 1.95
C GLN A 123 -0.10 -16.65 0.76
N SER A 124 0.64 -15.54 0.84
CA SER A 124 1.58 -15.12 -0.20
C SER A 124 2.64 -16.18 -0.50
N THR A 125 3.17 -16.82 0.54
CA THR A 125 4.17 -17.89 0.38
C THR A 125 3.57 -19.14 -0.25
N SER A 126 2.39 -19.55 0.21
CA SER A 126 1.66 -20.68 -0.37
C SER A 126 1.37 -20.47 -1.86
N PHE A 127 0.95 -19.26 -2.23
CA PHE A 127 0.71 -18.89 -3.63
C PHE A 127 2.00 -18.96 -4.46
N ALA A 128 3.10 -18.37 -3.96
CA ALA A 128 4.40 -18.42 -4.65
C ALA A 128 4.90 -19.86 -4.84
N SER A 129 4.77 -20.73 -3.83
CA SER A 129 5.13 -22.14 -3.94
C SER A 129 4.31 -22.88 -5.00
N ALA A 130 3.00 -22.60 -5.09
CA ALA A 130 2.14 -23.18 -6.10
C ALA A 130 2.56 -22.73 -7.52
N MET A 131 2.86 -21.44 -7.70
CA MET A 131 3.35 -20.90 -8.99
C MET A 131 4.67 -21.57 -9.41
N ASN A 132 5.64 -21.66 -8.48
CA ASN A 132 6.91 -22.33 -8.74
C ASN A 132 6.70 -23.81 -9.11
N ALA A 133 5.77 -24.52 -8.46
CA ALA A 133 5.47 -25.91 -8.79
C ALA A 133 4.88 -26.06 -10.20
N VAL A 134 4.00 -25.16 -10.61
CA VAL A 134 3.43 -25.13 -11.98
C VAL A 134 4.52 -24.89 -13.03
N GLU A 135 5.48 -24.02 -12.72
CA GLU A 135 6.62 -23.71 -13.61
C GLU A 135 7.75 -24.75 -13.53
N GLY A 136 7.65 -25.73 -12.62
CA GLY A 136 8.69 -26.73 -12.39
C GLY A 136 9.97 -26.16 -11.75
N ILE A 137 9.89 -24.97 -11.15
CA ILE A 137 11.02 -24.28 -10.53
C ILE A 137 11.15 -24.74 -9.08
N SER A 138 12.31 -25.29 -8.74
CA SER A 138 12.62 -25.64 -7.35
C SER A 138 13.15 -24.44 -6.58
N VAL A 139 12.58 -24.17 -5.41
CA VAL A 139 13.09 -23.14 -4.49
C VAL A 139 14.35 -23.67 -3.82
N SER A 140 15.45 -22.91 -3.89
CA SER A 140 16.68 -23.29 -3.18
C SER A 140 16.45 -23.33 -1.66
N GLU A 141 17.15 -24.23 -0.96
CA GLU A 141 17.04 -24.38 0.49
C GLU A 141 17.26 -23.05 1.23
N GLN A 142 18.28 -22.29 0.83
CA GLN A 142 18.56 -20.98 1.41
C GLN A 142 17.42 -19.98 1.16
N THR A 143 16.71 -20.05 0.03
CA THR A 143 15.58 -19.15 -0.25
C THR A 143 14.38 -19.52 0.62
N ALA A 144 14.14 -20.82 0.83
CA ALA A 144 13.12 -21.28 1.76
C ALA A 144 13.40 -20.81 3.20
N GLN A 145 14.66 -20.88 3.65
CA GLN A 145 15.07 -20.35 4.96
C GLN A 145 14.88 -18.84 5.07
N ASP A 146 15.23 -18.08 4.03
CA ASP A 146 15.05 -16.63 4.03
C ASP A 146 13.57 -16.22 4.04
N ILE A 147 12.72 -16.93 3.29
CA ILE A 147 11.26 -16.72 3.33
C ILE A 147 10.73 -16.98 4.74
N ALA A 148 11.17 -18.06 5.40
CA ALA A 148 10.79 -18.34 6.79
C ALA A 148 11.25 -17.24 7.76
N ALA A 149 12.46 -16.70 7.56
CA ALA A 149 12.99 -15.58 8.34
C ALA A 149 12.22 -14.26 8.13
N TRP A 150 11.63 -14.05 6.95
CA TRP A 150 10.72 -12.91 6.73
C TRP A 150 9.33 -13.14 7.34
N GLN A 151 8.80 -14.36 7.23
CA GLN A 151 7.51 -14.72 7.83
C GLN A 151 7.48 -14.50 9.33
N ASN A 152 8.56 -14.88 10.03
CA ASN A 152 8.69 -14.70 11.48
C ASN A 152 9.18 -13.29 11.89
N GLY A 153 9.45 -12.41 10.92
CA GLY A 153 9.89 -11.03 11.17
C GLY A 153 11.37 -10.86 11.56
N SER A 154 12.18 -11.92 11.48
CA SER A 154 13.62 -11.86 11.79
C SER A 154 14.43 -11.13 10.71
N LYS A 155 13.94 -11.09 9.47
CA LYS A 155 14.55 -10.34 8.35
C LYS A 155 13.51 -9.52 7.60
N PRO A 156 13.85 -8.30 7.14
CA PRO A 156 12.97 -7.52 6.27
C PRO A 156 12.88 -8.15 4.87
N PHE A 157 11.72 -7.98 4.23
CA PHE A 157 11.44 -8.56 2.92
C PHE A 157 12.47 -8.11 1.86
N LEU A 158 12.81 -6.82 1.84
CA LEU A 158 13.73 -6.27 0.84
C LEU A 158 15.08 -7.00 0.86
N SER A 159 15.63 -7.28 2.04
CA SER A 159 16.92 -7.97 2.18
C SER A 159 16.86 -9.41 1.68
N ILE A 160 15.77 -10.14 1.95
CA ILE A 160 15.62 -11.50 1.42
C ILE A 160 15.39 -11.48 -0.09
N PHE A 161 14.69 -10.46 -0.60
CA PHE A 161 14.40 -10.32 -2.02
C PHE A 161 15.67 -10.05 -2.82
N GLU A 162 16.49 -9.09 -2.38
CA GLU A 162 17.80 -8.79 -2.98
C GLU A 162 18.75 -9.99 -2.94
N ALA A 163 18.86 -10.67 -1.79
CA ALA A 163 19.70 -11.86 -1.66
C ALA A 163 19.24 -13.00 -2.57
N THR A 164 17.93 -13.15 -2.77
CA THR A 164 17.35 -14.13 -3.69
C THR A 164 17.68 -13.78 -5.13
N LEU A 165 17.43 -12.55 -5.56
CA LEU A 165 17.76 -12.08 -6.91
C LEU A 165 19.24 -12.30 -7.24
N LYS A 166 20.15 -11.96 -6.32
CA LYS A 166 21.59 -12.16 -6.50
C LYS A 166 21.96 -13.62 -6.74
N ARG A 167 21.30 -14.56 -6.05
CA ARG A 167 21.52 -16.01 -6.24
C ARG A 167 21.10 -16.49 -7.62
N TYR A 168 20.05 -15.91 -8.19
CA TYR A 168 19.59 -16.22 -9.54
C TYR A 168 20.28 -15.37 -10.62
N GLY A 169 21.39 -14.69 -10.30
CA GLY A 169 22.19 -13.92 -11.27
C GLY A 169 21.70 -12.49 -11.53
N PHE A 170 20.71 -12.01 -10.77
CA PHE A 170 20.21 -10.64 -10.85
C PHE A 170 20.86 -9.80 -9.74
N SER A 171 21.95 -9.10 -10.05
CA SER A 171 22.59 -8.18 -9.09
C SER A 171 21.92 -6.80 -9.12
N ALA A 172 21.61 -6.23 -7.96
CA ALA A 172 21.18 -4.83 -7.85
C ALA A 172 22.33 -3.83 -8.07
N GLU A 173 23.57 -4.29 -7.84
CA GLU A 173 24.79 -3.52 -8.04
C GLU A 173 25.49 -3.96 -9.34
N VAL A 174 25.70 -3.00 -10.24
CA VAL A 174 26.75 -2.96 -11.26
C VAL A 174 27.34 -1.56 -11.22
#